data_AF-A0A819LIF6-F1
#
_entry.id   AF-A0A819LIF6-F1
#
_cell.length_a   1.000
_cell.length_b   1.000
_cell.length_c   1.000
_cell.angle_alpha   90.00
_cell.angle_beta   90.00
_cell.angle_gamma   90.00
#
_symmetry.space_group_name_H-M   'P 1'
#
loop_
_entity.id
_entity.type
_entity.pdbx_description
1 polymer ?
#
loop_
_entity_poly.entity_id
_entity_poly.type
_entity_poly.pdbx_seq_one_letter_code
_entity_poly.pdbx_strand_id
1 'polypeptide(L)'
;MQFRSALVNDDELDQLTLTALMNIIWSISFHHDYVDELKSNAKFLITVKSLANDDGEAWIEKYVPKHMSSVKKAAGRILWNLDENSTG
;
A
#
# COMPACT_ATOMS: atom_id res chain seq x y z
N MET A 1 15.54 -10.15 2.27
CA MET A 1 14.66 -9.46 3.24
C MET A 1 15.25 -8.08 3.52
N GLN A 2 14.97 -7.06 2.71
CA GLN A 2 15.57 -5.72 2.89
C GLN A 2 14.54 -4.58 3.04
N PHE A 3 13.26 -4.82 2.76
CA PHE A 3 12.23 -3.78 2.89
C PHE A 3 11.95 -3.38 4.35
N ARG A 4 12.03 -4.35 5.27
CA ARG A 4 11.76 -4.12 6.70
C ARG A 4 12.82 -3.24 7.37
N SER A 5 14.08 -3.38 6.97
CA SER A 5 15.19 -2.64 7.59
C SER A 5 15.26 -1.17 7.18
N ALA A 6 14.65 -0.79 6.04
CA ALA A 6 14.60 0.61 5.61
C ALA A 6 13.60 1.45 6.42
N LEU A 7 12.51 0.83 6.90
CA LEU A 7 11.46 1.53 7.68
C LEU A 7 11.77 1.69 9.16
N VAL A 8 12.83 1.02 9.66
CA VAL A 8 13.25 1.02 11.07
C VAL A 8 14.14 2.22 11.40
N ASN A 9 14.70 2.89 10.39
CA ASN A 9 15.44 4.13 10.57
C ASN A 9 14.52 5.33 10.29
N ASP A 10 14.65 6.39 11.09
CA ASP A 10 13.88 7.64 11.16
C ASP A 10 13.82 8.49 9.86
N ASP A 11 13.76 7.90 8.66
CA ASP A 11 13.73 8.67 7.42
C ASP A 11 12.30 9.05 7.04
N GLU A 12 11.88 10.26 7.47
CA GLU A 12 10.61 10.90 7.11
C GLU A 12 10.36 10.85 5.59
N LEU A 13 11.43 10.97 4.80
CA LEU A 13 11.34 10.89 3.34
C LEU A 13 10.87 9.51 2.87
N ASP A 14 11.33 8.43 3.49
CA ASP A 14 10.94 7.07 3.12
C ASP A 14 9.47 6.82 3.45
N GLN A 15 8.99 7.31 4.59
CA GLN A 15 7.58 7.18 4.97
C GLN A 15 6.66 8.01 4.08
N LEU A 16 7.06 9.24 3.73
CA LEU A 16 6.32 10.09 2.79
C LEU A 16 6.30 9.48 1.39
N THR A 17 7.44 8.98 0.92
CA THR A 17 7.56 8.34 -0.40
C THR A 17 6.69 7.10 -0.47
N LEU A 18 6.72 6.24 0.56
CA LEU A 18 5.87 5.06 0.63
C LEU A 18 4.39 5.43 0.64
N THR A 19 4.01 6.44 1.41
CA THR A 19 2.62 6.89 1.48
C THR A 19 2.16 7.46 0.13
N ALA A 20 2.98 8.27 -0.53
CA ALA A 20 2.70 8.79 -1.86
C ALA A 20 2.54 7.65 -2.88
N LEU A 21 3.48 6.69 -2.88
CA LEU A 21 3.45 5.53 -3.76
C LEU A 21 2.17 4.70 -3.57
N MET A 22 1.77 4.43 -2.34
CA MET A 22 0.57 3.66 -2.04
C MET A 22 -0.71 4.38 -2.49
N ASN A 23 -0.77 5.71 -2.37
CA ASN A 23 -1.90 6.47 -2.88
C ASN A 23 -1.96 6.48 -4.42
N ILE A 24 -0.81 6.54 -5.10
CA ILE A 24 -0.74 6.42 -6.56
C ILE A 24 -1.26 5.03 -6.99
N ILE A 25 -0.76 3.97 -6.37
CA ILE A 25 -1.17 2.59 -6.66
C ILE A 25 -2.67 2.40 -6.40
N TRP A 26 -3.19 3.00 -5.33
CA TRP A 26 -4.63 2.99 -5.06
C TRP A 26 -5.42 3.70 -6.17
N SER A 27 -4.97 4.87 -6.63
CA SER A 27 -5.61 5.54 -7.78
C SER A 27 -5.60 4.66 -9.03
N ILE A 28 -4.50 3.96 -9.30
CA ILE A 28 -4.37 3.05 -10.44
C ILE A 28 -5.31 1.85 -10.30
N SER A 29 -5.48 1.30 -9.10
CA SER A 29 -6.30 0.10 -8.89
C SER A 29 -7.80 0.31 -9.13
N PHE A 30 -8.26 1.56 -9.24
CA PHE A 30 -9.64 1.87 -9.67
C PHE A 30 -9.86 1.67 -11.18
N HIS A 31 -8.81 1.73 -11.98
CA HIS A 31 -8.91 1.60 -13.43
C HIS A 31 -8.85 0.13 -13.83
N HIS A 32 -9.92 -0.37 -14.44
CA HIS A 32 -10.05 -1.78 -14.84
C HIS A 32 -8.91 -2.26 -15.74
N ASP A 33 -8.38 -1.38 -16.60
CA ASP A 33 -7.29 -1.67 -17.54
C ASP A 33 -6.01 -2.19 -16.85
N TYR A 34 -5.80 -1.86 -15.58
CA TYR A 34 -4.61 -2.27 -14.82
C TYR A 34 -4.88 -3.39 -13.82
N VAL A 35 -6.13 -3.82 -13.65
CA VAL A 35 -6.50 -4.83 -12.64
C VAL A 35 -5.81 -6.16 -12.91
N ASP A 36 -5.83 -6.62 -14.16
CA ASP A 36 -5.23 -7.90 -14.53
C ASP A 36 -3.71 -7.87 -14.38
N GLU A 37 -3.07 -6.75 -14.74
CA GLU A 37 -1.63 -6.55 -14.56
C GLU A 37 -1.26 -6.58 -13.08
N LEU A 38 -2.00 -5.86 -12.23
CA LEU A 38 -1.79 -5.83 -10.78
C LEU A 38 -2.04 -7.20 -10.14
N LYS A 39 -3.05 -7.95 -10.58
CA LYS A 39 -3.36 -9.31 -10.09
C LYS A 39 -2.32 -10.34 -10.53
N SER A 40 -1.77 -10.19 -11.73
CA SER A 40 -0.76 -11.12 -12.27
C SER A 40 0.55 -11.10 -11.46
N ASN A 41 0.81 -10.01 -10.74
CA ASN A 41 2.02 -9.85 -9.94
C ASN A 41 1.83 -10.38 -8.50
N ALA A 42 2.13 -11.66 -8.31
CA ALA A 42 2.03 -12.32 -7.00
C ALA A 42 2.85 -11.63 -5.90
N LYS A 43 4.03 -11.07 -6.24
CA LYS A 43 4.89 -10.38 -5.28
C LYS A 43 4.24 -9.09 -4.79
N PHE A 44 3.66 -8.32 -5.71
CA PHE A 44 2.87 -7.14 -5.39
C PHE A 44 1.70 -7.48 -4.45
N LEU A 45 0.90 -8.50 -4.79
CA LEU A 45 -0.23 -8.92 -3.95
C LEU A 45 0.20 -9.34 -2.55
N ILE A 46 1.30 -10.09 -2.41
CA ILE A 46 1.84 -10.47 -1.10
C ILE A 46 2.27 -9.24 -0.31
N THR A 47 2.94 -8.28 -0.95
CA THR A 47 3.37 -7.03 -0.31
C THR A 47 2.17 -6.20 0.14
N VAL A 48 1.16 -6.00 -0.70
CA VAL A 48 -0.05 -5.24 -0.34
C VAL A 48 -0.84 -5.94 0.77
N LYS A 49 -0.98 -7.28 0.71
CA LYS A 49 -1.60 -8.06 1.80
C LYS A 49 -0.83 -7.93 3.11
N SER A 50 0.50 -7.97 3.06
CA SER A 50 1.33 -7.75 4.24
C SER A 50 1.11 -6.35 4.83
N LEU A 51 1.04 -5.31 3.99
CA LEU A 51 0.81 -3.92 4.42
C LEU A 51 -0.61 -3.69 4.98
N ALA A 52 -1.61 -4.40 4.45
CA ALA A 52 -2.99 -4.33 4.93
C ALA A 52 -3.20 -5.06 6.26
N ASN A 53 -2.50 -6.18 6.46
CA ASN A 53 -2.61 -7.04 7.64
C ASN A 53 -1.64 -6.67 8.78
N ASP A 54 -0.74 -5.70 8.57
CA ASP A 54 0.22 -5.33 9.59
C ASP A 54 -0.47 -4.66 10.78
N ASP A 55 -0.32 -5.29 11.95
CA ASP A 55 -0.82 -4.84 13.26
C ASP A 55 0.34 -4.40 14.19
N GLY A 56 1.60 -4.37 13.71
CA GLY A 56 2.75 -4.54 14.62
C GLY A 56 4.01 -3.69 14.50
N GLU A 57 4.20 -2.78 13.53
CA GLU A 57 5.41 -1.92 13.53
C GLU A 57 5.04 -0.44 13.38
N ALA A 58 5.73 0.37 14.20
CA ALA A 58 5.42 1.75 14.53
C ALA A 58 5.46 2.68 13.29
N TRP A 59 4.34 2.79 12.59
CA TRP A 59 4.04 3.98 11.81
C TRP A 59 4.17 5.16 12.77
N ILE A 60 5.16 6.01 12.56
CA ILE A 60 5.29 7.21 13.38
C ILE A 60 4.14 8.11 12.94
N GLU A 61 3.03 8.11 13.70
CA GLU A 61 1.82 8.89 13.40
C GLU A 61 2.11 10.38 13.16
N LYS A 62 3.23 10.88 13.69
CA LYS A 62 3.73 12.25 13.49
C LYS A 62 4.08 12.58 12.02
N TYR A 63 4.48 11.58 11.22
CA TYR A 63 4.90 11.77 9.82
C TYR A 63 3.87 11.29 8.80
N VAL A 64 2.77 10.69 9.26
CA VAL A 64 1.60 10.47 8.40
C VAL A 64 0.87 11.81 8.30
N PRO A 65 0.85 12.48 7.13
CA PRO A 65 0.09 13.71 7.00
C PRO A 65 -1.36 13.43 7.40
N LYS A 66 -1.97 14.27 8.25
CA LYS A 66 -3.36 14.08 8.74
C LYS A 66 -4.39 13.84 7.63
N HIS A 67 -4.08 14.25 6.40
CA HIS A 67 -4.92 14.13 5.21
C HIS A 67 -4.54 12.94 4.30
N MET A 68 -3.38 12.30 4.50
CA MET A 68 -3.02 11.07 3.80
C MET A 68 -3.68 9.90 4.52
N SER A 69 -4.47 9.11 3.79
CA SER A 69 -4.90 7.81 4.28
C SER A 69 -3.68 6.99 4.67
N SER A 70 -3.68 6.46 5.89
CA SER A 70 -2.60 5.57 6.37
C SER A 70 -2.32 4.49 5.32
N VAL A 71 -1.06 4.09 5.16
CA VAL A 71 -0.64 3.08 4.18
C VAL A 71 -1.47 1.80 4.31
N LYS A 72 -1.81 1.38 5.54
CA LYS A 72 -2.73 0.28 5.81
C LYS A 72 -4.10 0.46 5.14
N LYS A 73 -4.68 1.67 5.23
CA LYS A 73 -5.97 2.01 4.60
C LYS A 73 -5.86 1.99 3.07
N ALA A 74 -4.78 2.54 2.50
CA ALA A 74 -4.54 2.48 1.06
C ALA A 74 -4.38 1.02 0.58
N ALA A 75 -3.59 0.21 1.29
CA ALA A 75 -3.41 -1.21 1.00
C ALA A 75 -4.73 -1.99 1.05
N GLY A 76 -5.55 -1.76 2.08
CA GLY A 76 -6.88 -2.38 2.18
C GLY A 76 -7.81 -1.98 1.04
N ARG A 77 -7.78 -0.70 0.61
CA ARG A 77 -8.58 -0.23 -0.53
C ARG A 77 -8.09 -0.77 -1.88
N ILE A 78 -6.79 -0.96 -2.04
CA ILE A 78 -6.23 -1.63 -3.22
C ILE A 78 -6.78 -3.04 -3.32
N LEU A 79 -6.72 -3.83 -2.24
CA LEU A 79 -7.23 -5.21 -2.25
C LEU A 79 -8.73 -5.26 -2.56
N TRP A 80 -9.51 -4.37 -1.94
CA TRP A 80 -10.94 -4.27 -2.19
C TRP A 80 -11.25 -3.94 -3.67
N ASN A 81 -10.57 -2.95 -4.27
CA ASN A 81 -10.74 -2.61 -5.69
C ASN A 81 -10.40 -3.80 -6.60
N LEU A 82 -9.34 -4.55 -6.27
CA LEU A 82 -8.95 -5.72 -7.05
C LEU A 82 -9.97 -6.86 -6.91
N ASP A 83 -10.57 -7.04 -5.73
CA ASP A 83 -11.57 -8.09 -5.49
C ASP A 83 -12.93 -7.78 -6.13
N GLU A 84 -13.44 -6.54 -6.04
CA GLU A 84 -14.73 -6.15 -6.67
C GLU A 84 -14.68 -6.21 -8.19
N ASN A 85 -13.52 -5.97 -8.78
CA ASN A 85 -13.29 -6.11 -10.22
C ASN A 85 -13.12 -7.58 -10.66
N SER A 86 -13.42 -8.55 -9.80
CA SER A 86 -13.40 -10.00 -10.11
C SER A 86 -14.77 -10.58 -10.46
N THR A 87 -15.85 -9.80 -10.34
CA THR A 87 -17.23 -10.21 -10.68
C THR A 87 -17.70 -9.72 -12.04
N GLY A 88 -16.78 -9.53 -13.00
CA GLY A 88 -17.09 -9.29 -14.42
C GLY A 88 -17.25 -10.58 -15.20
#